data_AF-A0A348WCD4-F1
#
_entry.id   AF-A0A348WCD4-F1
#
_cell.length_a   1.000
_cell.length_b   1.000
_cell.length_c   1.000
_cell.angle_alpha   90.00
_cell.angle_beta   90.00
_cell.angle_gamma   90.00
#
_symmetry.space_group_name_H-M   'P 1'
#
loop_
_entity.id
_entity.type
_entity.pdbx_description
1 polymer ?
#
loop_
_entity_poly.entity_id
_entity_poly.type
_entity_poly.pdbx_seq_one_letter_code
_entity_poly.pdbx_strand_id
1 'polypeptide(L)'
;MGLFRSVETAPLPKESLLWSLHAPGDFIDGYRVRAAYAPRHAADIALRFPAWVRLLLRLRGLLLSPFDLKSQDTGGDSIAIFPVTHESAQELVLGFDDHHLDFRISFFARDGYIHNATWVRRHNRFGRLYLAAVMPFHILIAKQMLARLHRHAERPADRPAPGQPPG
;
A
#
# COMPACT_ATOMS: atom_id res chain seq x y z
N MET A 1 -18.73 18.00 1.75
CA MET A 1 -18.33 16.94 2.71
C MET A 1 -17.15 16.18 2.11
N GLY A 2 -15.94 16.29 2.67
CA GLY A 2 -14.71 15.85 1.99
C GLY A 2 -14.61 14.32 1.81
N LEU A 3 -14.27 13.88 0.59
CA LEU A 3 -14.20 12.47 0.15
C LEU A 3 -13.30 11.56 1.00
N PHE A 4 -12.40 12.14 1.82
CA PHE A 4 -11.36 11.44 2.58
C PHE A 4 -11.35 11.77 4.08
N ARG A 5 -12.46 12.27 4.65
CA ARG A 5 -12.51 12.64 6.08
C ARG A 5 -12.15 11.50 7.05
N SER A 6 -12.33 10.25 6.64
CA SER A 6 -12.01 9.07 7.45
C SER A 6 -10.55 8.65 7.38
N VAL A 7 -9.75 9.25 6.49
CA VAL A 7 -8.34 8.89 6.30
C VAL A 7 -7.46 9.92 6.96
N GLU A 8 -6.67 9.47 7.92
CA GLU A 8 -5.75 10.31 8.67
C GLU A 8 -4.33 10.10 8.16
N THR A 9 -3.55 11.18 8.00
CA THR A 9 -2.10 11.05 7.86
C THR A 9 -1.56 10.56 9.20
N ALA A 10 -0.81 9.46 9.20
CA ALA A 10 -0.25 8.89 10.41
C ALA A 10 1.09 8.21 10.09
N PRO A 11 2.08 8.30 11.00
CA PRO A 11 3.30 7.53 10.82
C PRO A 11 2.99 6.02 10.83
N LEU A 12 3.83 5.27 10.13
CA LEU A 12 3.83 3.82 10.21
C LEU A 12 4.29 3.38 11.61
N PRO A 13 3.65 2.37 12.23
CA PRO A 13 4.12 1.80 13.50
C PRO A 13 5.60 1.42 13.45
N LYS A 14 6.35 1.68 14.53
CA LYS A 14 7.82 1.48 14.58
C LYS A 14 8.25 0.03 14.44
N GLU A 15 7.32 -0.89 14.68
CA GLU A 15 7.46 -2.33 14.64
C GLU A 15 7.31 -2.88 13.22
N SER A 16 6.92 -2.03 12.26
CA SER A 16 6.88 -2.41 10.86
C SER A 16 8.27 -2.80 10.34
N LEU A 17 8.30 -3.87 9.54
CA LEU A 17 9.48 -4.32 8.83
C LEU A 17 10.10 -3.22 7.95
N LEU A 18 9.30 -2.29 7.43
CA LEU A 18 9.79 -1.23 6.54
C LEU A 18 10.83 -0.33 7.22
N TRP A 19 10.81 -0.20 8.55
CA TRP A 19 11.84 0.56 9.26
C TRP A 19 13.20 -0.12 9.26
N SER A 20 13.26 -1.45 9.09
CA SER A 20 14.54 -2.16 8.91
C SER A 20 15.12 -1.95 7.51
N LEU A 21 14.27 -1.66 6.53
CA LEU A 21 14.67 -1.35 5.16
C LEU A 21 15.06 0.11 5.00
N HIS A 22 14.47 1.03 5.77
CA HIS A 22 14.57 2.48 5.56
C HIS A 22 15.99 3.04 5.76
N ALA A 23 16.49 3.80 4.79
CA ALA A 23 17.75 4.53 4.84
C ALA A 23 17.55 6.05 4.64
N PRO A 24 18.51 6.90 5.06
CA PRO A 24 18.44 8.34 4.80
C PRO A 24 18.24 8.65 3.31
N GLY A 25 17.21 9.45 3.00
CA GLY A 25 16.88 9.84 1.63
C GLY A 25 15.84 8.96 0.94
N ASP A 26 15.40 7.87 1.57
CA ASP A 26 14.21 7.14 1.15
C ASP A 26 12.96 8.02 1.35
N PHE A 27 11.96 7.80 0.51
CA PHE A 27 10.64 8.39 0.69
C PHE A 27 9.78 7.42 1.49
N ILE A 28 9.06 7.95 2.47
CA ILE A 28 8.00 7.21 3.16
C ILE A 28 6.82 8.13 3.43
N ASP A 29 5.61 7.66 3.11
CA ASP A 29 4.37 8.27 3.59
C ASP A 29 3.53 7.26 4.34
N GLY A 30 2.59 7.77 5.14
CA GLY A 30 1.78 6.96 6.02
C GLY A 30 0.39 7.57 6.22
N TYR A 31 -0.59 6.69 6.16
CA TYR A 31 -1.99 7.00 6.42
C TYR A 31 -2.61 5.90 7.27
N ARG A 32 -3.70 6.19 7.95
CA ARG A 32 -4.47 5.17 8.67
C ARG A 32 -5.96 5.37 8.54
N VAL A 33 -6.69 4.29 8.80
CA VAL A 33 -8.14 4.33 8.94
C VAL A 33 -8.63 3.30 9.94
N ARG A 34 -9.76 3.59 10.60
CA ARG A 34 -10.44 2.62 11.45
C ARG A 34 -11.03 1.50 10.59
N ALA A 35 -10.50 0.30 10.78
CA ALA A 35 -10.90 -0.95 10.14
C ALA A 35 -10.25 -2.09 10.92
N ALA A 36 -11.05 -2.98 11.51
CA ALA A 36 -10.55 -4.12 12.28
C ALA A 36 -10.45 -5.36 11.37
N TYR A 37 -9.47 -5.35 10.47
CA TYR A 37 -9.22 -6.44 9.54
C TYR A 37 -7.83 -7.03 9.72
N ALA A 38 -7.65 -8.30 9.33
CA ALA A 38 -6.32 -8.84 9.10
C ALA A 38 -5.62 -8.07 7.96
N PRO A 39 -4.30 -7.87 8.02
CA PRO A 39 -3.54 -7.09 7.01
C PRO A 39 -3.80 -7.51 5.56
N ARG A 40 -3.82 -8.82 5.30
CA ARG A 40 -4.07 -9.36 3.97
C ARG A 40 -5.46 -9.06 3.45
N HIS A 41 -6.47 -9.28 4.29
CA HIS A 41 -7.85 -8.97 3.93
C HIS A 41 -8.05 -7.47 3.68
N ALA A 42 -7.38 -6.62 4.47
CA ALA A 42 -7.37 -5.18 4.24
C ALA A 42 -6.76 -4.82 2.88
N ALA A 43 -5.65 -5.45 2.50
CA ALA A 43 -5.02 -5.28 1.19
C ALA A 43 -5.93 -5.73 0.04
N ASP A 44 -6.60 -6.88 0.15
CA ASP A 44 -7.54 -7.43 -0.84
C ASP A 44 -8.72 -6.48 -1.12
N ILE A 45 -9.16 -5.73 -0.12
CA ILE A 45 -10.21 -4.71 -0.26
C ILE A 45 -9.62 -3.41 -0.83
N ALA A 46 -8.53 -2.93 -0.23
CA ALA A 46 -7.91 -1.65 -0.54
C ALA A 46 -7.42 -1.59 -1.99
N LEU A 47 -6.74 -2.64 -2.46
CA LEU A 47 -6.09 -2.73 -3.77
C LEU A 47 -7.05 -3.08 -4.93
N ARG A 48 -8.36 -3.06 -4.72
CA ARG A 48 -9.37 -3.15 -5.80
C ARG A 48 -9.41 -1.85 -6.61
N PHE A 49 -8.38 -1.61 -7.40
CA PHE A 49 -8.15 -0.35 -8.07
C PHE A 49 -9.26 0.02 -9.08
N PRO A 50 -9.66 1.30 -9.15
CA PRO A 50 -10.52 1.76 -10.23
C PRO A 50 -9.78 1.63 -11.59
N ALA A 51 -10.54 1.63 -12.69
CA ALA A 51 -9.99 1.36 -14.03
C ALA A 51 -8.86 2.33 -14.43
N TRP A 52 -8.96 3.62 -14.07
CA TRP A 52 -7.93 4.61 -14.38
C TRP A 52 -6.60 4.34 -13.66
N VAL A 53 -6.63 3.84 -12.40
CA VAL A 53 -5.41 3.47 -11.67
C VAL A 53 -4.77 2.25 -12.33
N ARG A 54 -5.58 1.26 -12.71
CA ARG A 54 -5.08 0.10 -13.48
C ARG A 54 -4.44 0.54 -14.81
N LEU A 55 -5.02 1.54 -15.48
CA LEU A 55 -4.46 2.13 -16.69
C LEU A 55 -3.12 2.84 -16.43
N LEU A 56 -3.01 3.64 -15.36
CA LEU A 56 -1.74 4.29 -14.99
C LEU A 56 -0.65 3.27 -14.64
N LEU A 57 -1.00 2.22 -13.91
CA LEU A 57 -0.07 1.14 -13.56
C LEU A 57 0.39 0.37 -14.82
N ARG A 58 -0.50 0.19 -15.81
CA ARG A 58 -0.12 -0.37 -17.12
C ARG A 58 0.76 0.59 -17.93
N LEU A 59 0.44 1.88 -17.92
CA LEU A 59 1.22 2.91 -18.63
C LEU A 59 2.64 2.99 -18.07
N ARG A 60 2.82 2.86 -16.75
CA ARG A 60 4.14 2.70 -16.14
C ARG A 60 4.90 1.55 -16.80
N GLY A 61 4.30 0.36 -16.89
CA GLY A 61 4.96 -0.81 -17.49
C GLY A 61 5.36 -0.59 -18.95
N LEU A 62 4.56 0.16 -19.71
CA LEU A 62 4.81 0.50 -21.11
C LEU A 62 5.89 1.56 -21.30
N LEU A 63 5.93 2.59 -20.44
CA LEU A 63 6.95 3.64 -20.49
C LEU A 63 8.32 3.16 -20.02
N LEU A 64 8.37 2.01 -19.34
CA LEU A 64 9.56 1.52 -18.63
C LEU A 64 10.06 0.14 -19.10
N SER A 65 9.57 -0.44 -20.22
CA SER A 65 10.11 -1.74 -20.68
C SER A 65 10.41 -1.81 -22.19
N PRO A 66 11.55 -2.46 -22.52
CA PRO A 66 11.49 -3.93 -22.60
C PRO A 66 12.62 -4.69 -21.84
N PHE A 67 13.09 -4.23 -20.67
CA PHE A 67 14.31 -4.82 -20.06
C PHE A 67 14.27 -5.27 -18.59
N ASP A 68 13.11 -5.67 -18.04
CA ASP A 68 13.14 -6.66 -16.93
C ASP A 68 11.81 -7.40 -16.67
N LEU A 69 11.06 -7.75 -17.72
CA LEU A 69 9.89 -8.63 -17.59
C LEU A 69 10.27 -10.11 -17.33
N LYS A 70 11.54 -10.40 -16.99
CA LYS A 70 12.03 -11.77 -16.79
C LYS A 70 12.45 -12.12 -15.36
N SER A 71 12.47 -11.18 -14.41
CA SER A 71 13.02 -11.47 -13.08
C SER A 71 12.00 -11.53 -11.92
N GLN A 72 10.70 -11.40 -12.18
CA GLN A 72 9.68 -11.51 -11.10
C GLN A 72 8.46 -12.36 -11.46
N ASP A 73 8.59 -13.24 -12.47
CA ASP A 73 7.69 -14.40 -12.58
C ASP A 73 8.19 -15.50 -11.64
N THR A 74 8.05 -15.27 -10.34
CA THR A 74 8.44 -16.24 -9.30
C THR A 74 7.33 -17.24 -8.98
N GLY A 75 6.24 -17.30 -9.76
CA GLY A 75 5.07 -18.12 -9.41
C GLY A 75 4.55 -17.85 -7.99
N GLY A 76 4.88 -16.69 -7.44
CA GLY A 76 4.76 -16.35 -6.03
C GLY A 76 3.43 -15.68 -5.71
N ASP A 77 3.08 -15.72 -4.44
CA ASP A 77 1.88 -15.09 -3.92
C ASP A 77 1.86 -13.57 -4.18
N SER A 78 0.72 -13.06 -4.63
CA SER A 78 0.58 -11.65 -5.03
C SER A 78 -0.83 -11.13 -4.79
N ILE A 79 -0.94 -9.82 -4.53
CA ILE A 79 -2.22 -9.13 -4.40
C ILE A 79 -2.28 -8.02 -5.46
N ALA A 80 -3.32 -8.10 -6.30
CA ALA A 80 -3.49 -7.29 -7.50
C ALA A 80 -2.31 -7.43 -8.48
N ILE A 81 -1.37 -6.48 -8.48
CA ILE A 81 -0.15 -6.51 -9.32
C ILE A 81 1.13 -6.46 -8.48
N PHE A 82 1.01 -6.53 -7.16
CA PHE A 82 2.12 -6.38 -6.24
C PHE A 82 2.45 -7.75 -5.61
N PRO A 83 3.67 -8.26 -5.82
CA PRO A 83 4.14 -9.47 -5.15
C PRO A 83 4.13 -9.30 -3.62
N VAL A 84 3.82 -10.38 -2.89
CA VAL A 84 3.98 -10.43 -1.44
C VAL A 84 5.45 -10.60 -1.10
N THR A 85 6.02 -9.67 -0.33
CA THR A 85 7.42 -9.73 0.11
C THR A 85 7.56 -10.12 1.58
N HIS A 86 6.54 -9.87 2.38
CA HIS A 86 6.48 -10.27 3.78
C HIS A 86 5.02 -10.38 4.23
N GLU A 87 4.70 -11.40 5.02
CA GLU A 87 3.39 -11.55 5.65
C GLU A 87 3.56 -12.06 7.09
N SER A 88 2.84 -11.42 8.01
CA SER A 88 2.70 -11.81 9.40
C SER A 88 1.27 -11.53 9.87
N ALA A 89 0.95 -11.92 11.11
CA ALA A 89 -0.37 -11.65 11.69
C ALA A 89 -0.71 -10.15 11.77
N GLN A 90 0.29 -9.28 11.88
CA GLN A 90 0.12 -7.84 12.12
C GLN A 90 0.52 -6.99 10.92
N GLU A 91 1.29 -7.52 9.97
CA GLU A 91 1.77 -6.76 8.82
C GLU A 91 1.80 -7.60 7.54
N LEU A 92 1.34 -6.99 6.46
CA LEU A 92 1.56 -7.46 5.10
C LEU A 92 2.36 -6.39 4.33
N VAL A 93 3.47 -6.80 3.71
CA VAL A 93 4.27 -5.95 2.83
C VAL A 93 4.24 -6.52 1.41
N LEU A 94 3.88 -5.65 0.47
CA LEU A 94 3.80 -5.93 -0.95
C LEU A 94 4.75 -5.02 -1.71
N GLY A 95 5.31 -5.47 -2.83
CA GLY A 95 6.07 -4.61 -3.71
C GLY A 95 7.10 -5.34 -4.55
N PHE A 96 7.98 -4.57 -5.16
CA PHE A 96 8.98 -5.06 -6.11
C PHE A 96 10.18 -4.11 -6.13
N ASP A 97 11.29 -4.62 -6.64
CA ASP A 97 12.49 -3.85 -6.93
C ASP A 97 12.54 -3.53 -8.43
N ASP A 98 13.05 -2.35 -8.77
CA ASP A 98 13.15 -1.84 -10.13
C ASP A 98 14.45 -1.03 -10.28
N HIS A 99 14.97 -0.91 -11.49
CA HIS A 99 16.27 -0.29 -11.75
C HIS A 99 16.37 1.16 -11.22
N HIS A 100 15.26 1.90 -11.25
CA HIS A 100 15.23 3.31 -10.86
C HIS A 100 14.75 3.55 -9.41
N LEU A 101 14.00 2.60 -8.85
CA LEU A 101 13.52 2.64 -7.48
C LEU A 101 13.10 1.26 -6.98
N ASP A 102 13.21 1.04 -5.68
CA ASP A 102 12.49 -0.02 -4.99
C ASP A 102 11.17 0.54 -4.46
N PHE A 103 10.13 -0.28 -4.47
CA PHE A 103 8.80 0.11 -4.04
C PHE A 103 8.22 -0.91 -3.08
N ARG A 104 7.70 -0.45 -1.94
CA ARG A 104 6.95 -1.28 -1.00
C ARG A 104 5.69 -0.56 -0.51
N ILE A 105 4.62 -1.32 -0.29
CA ILE A 105 3.40 -0.90 0.41
C ILE A 105 3.22 -1.82 1.60
N SER A 106 3.04 -1.24 2.80
CA SER A 106 2.69 -1.98 4.01
C SER A 106 1.22 -1.78 4.37
N PHE A 107 0.59 -2.84 4.86
CA PHE A 107 -0.66 -2.81 5.62
C PHE A 107 -0.37 -3.35 7.01
N PHE A 108 -0.45 -2.52 8.04
CA PHE A 108 -0.16 -2.86 9.42
C PHE A 108 -1.44 -2.72 10.27
N ALA A 109 -1.87 -3.81 10.90
CA ALA A 109 -3.03 -3.84 11.78
C ALA A 109 -2.63 -3.52 13.22
N ARG A 110 -3.24 -2.48 13.82
CA ARG A 110 -3.00 -2.07 15.21
C ARG A 110 -4.21 -1.35 15.79
N ASP A 111 -4.63 -1.74 16.99
CA ASP A 111 -5.65 -1.04 17.79
C ASP A 111 -6.98 -0.75 17.06
N GLY A 112 -7.41 -1.67 16.17
CA GLY A 112 -8.61 -1.50 15.34
C GLY A 112 -8.44 -0.54 14.15
N TYR A 113 -7.19 -0.17 13.84
CA TYR A 113 -6.81 0.59 12.66
C TYR A 113 -5.99 -0.26 11.71
N ILE A 114 -6.08 0.09 10.42
CA ILE A 114 -5.12 -0.29 9.41
C ILE A 114 -4.27 0.93 9.09
N HIS A 115 -2.98 0.82 9.38
CA HIS A 115 -1.95 1.74 8.93
C HIS A 115 -1.48 1.27 7.56
N ASN A 116 -1.45 2.18 6.60
CA ASN A 116 -0.86 1.96 5.30
C ASN A 116 0.33 2.88 5.13
N ALA A 117 1.44 2.34 4.65
CA ALA A 117 2.60 3.14 4.30
C ALA A 117 3.12 2.76 2.92
N THR A 118 3.69 3.74 2.24
CA THR A 118 4.40 3.52 0.99
C THR A 118 5.84 3.93 1.18
N TRP A 119 6.76 3.01 0.94
CA TRP A 119 8.18 3.23 1.01
C TRP A 119 8.78 3.14 -0.38
N VAL A 120 9.66 4.09 -0.70
CA VAL A 120 10.36 4.16 -1.99
C VAL A 120 11.82 4.52 -1.79
N ARG A 121 12.71 3.61 -2.17
CA ARG A 121 14.15 3.88 -2.32
C ARG A 121 14.44 4.22 -3.76
N ARG A 122 15.17 5.30 -4.03
CA ARG A 122 15.50 5.72 -5.41
C ARG A 122 16.97 5.47 -5.69
N HIS A 123 17.30 4.87 -6.82
CA HIS A 123 18.68 4.53 -7.16
C HIS A 123 19.41 5.63 -7.92
N ASN A 124 18.68 6.45 -8.69
CA ASN A 124 19.29 7.42 -9.60
C ASN A 124 18.43 8.69 -9.77
N ARG A 125 18.94 9.64 -10.59
CA ARG A 125 18.24 10.90 -10.89
C ARG A 125 16.88 10.68 -11.56
N PHE A 126 16.78 9.65 -12.40
CA PHE A 126 15.54 9.28 -13.06
C PHE A 126 14.49 8.82 -12.03
N GLY A 127 14.88 8.00 -11.05
CA GLY A 127 14.01 7.62 -9.93
C GLY A 127 13.48 8.81 -9.13
N ARG A 128 14.27 9.88 -8.97
CA ARG A 128 13.80 11.13 -8.32
C ARG A 128 12.75 11.87 -9.15
N LEU A 129 13.00 12.03 -10.45
CA LEU A 129 12.07 12.69 -11.37
C LEU A 129 10.77 11.89 -11.49
N TYR A 130 10.89 10.57 -11.63
CA TYR A 130 9.76 9.65 -11.69
C TYR A 130 8.90 9.74 -10.42
N LEU A 131 9.51 9.62 -9.24
CA LEU A 131 8.78 9.74 -7.97
C LEU A 131 8.02 11.06 -7.92
N ALA A 132 8.69 12.18 -8.21
CA ALA A 132 8.06 13.52 -8.19
C ALA A 132 6.85 13.61 -9.14
N ALA A 133 6.93 13.00 -10.33
CA ALA A 133 5.82 12.99 -11.29
C ALA A 133 4.63 12.14 -10.81
N VAL A 134 4.88 11.00 -10.15
CA VAL A 134 3.80 10.10 -9.68
C VAL A 134 3.22 10.48 -8.32
N MET A 135 3.96 11.24 -7.50
CA MET A 135 3.56 11.67 -6.15
C MET A 135 2.12 12.20 -6.01
N PRO A 136 1.62 13.13 -6.85
CA PRO A 136 0.25 13.64 -6.71
C PRO A 136 -0.79 12.53 -6.91
N PHE A 137 -0.55 11.62 -7.86
CA PHE A 137 -1.42 10.46 -8.09
C PHE A 137 -1.32 9.46 -6.95
N HIS A 138 -0.11 9.20 -6.46
CA HIS A 138 0.14 8.31 -5.31
C HIS A 138 -0.70 8.70 -4.10
N ILE A 139 -0.62 9.97 -3.69
CA ILE A 139 -1.36 10.49 -2.52
C ILE A 139 -2.87 10.30 -2.71
N LEU A 140 -3.38 10.58 -3.92
CA LEU A 140 -4.80 10.40 -4.24
C LEU A 140 -5.23 8.92 -4.15
N ILE A 141 -4.41 8.03 -4.74
CA ILE A 141 -4.67 6.59 -4.77
C ILE A 141 -4.66 6.01 -3.35
N ALA A 142 -3.64 6.32 -2.56
CA ALA A 142 -3.52 5.85 -1.17
C ALA A 142 -4.73 6.26 -0.32
N LYS A 143 -5.15 7.53 -0.41
CA LYS A 143 -6.35 8.01 0.30
C LYS A 143 -7.63 7.33 -0.20
N GLN A 144 -7.76 7.10 -1.50
CA GLN A 144 -8.92 6.41 -2.06
C GLN A 144 -8.99 4.94 -1.62
N MET A 145 -7.86 4.24 -1.56
CA MET A 145 -7.75 2.87 -1.07
C MET A 145 -8.22 2.74 0.38
N LEU A 146 -7.72 3.60 1.27
CA LEU A 146 -8.13 3.58 2.68
C LEU A 146 -9.56 4.04 2.90
N ALA A 147 -10.04 5.04 2.15
CA ALA A 147 -11.44 5.44 2.23
C ALA A 147 -12.40 4.32 1.79
N ARG A 148 -11.99 3.49 0.81
CA ARG A 148 -12.74 2.29 0.43
C ARG A 148 -12.75 1.28 1.58
N LEU A 149 -11.59 1.01 2.18
CA LEU A 149 -11.46 0.07 3.28
C LEU A 149 -12.37 0.46 4.45
N HIS A 150 -12.37 1.73 4.82
CA HIS A 150 -13.27 2.26 5.85
C HIS A 150 -14.75 2.02 5.55
N ARG A 151 -15.19 2.40 4.34
CA ARG A 151 -16.59 2.20 3.92
C ARG A 151 -16.98 0.73 3.92
N HIS A 152 -16.03 -0.18 3.70
CA HIS A 152 -16.27 -1.61 3.81
C HIS A 152 -16.47 -2.02 5.27
N ALA A 153 -15.62 -1.55 6.18
CA ALA A 153 -15.74 -1.83 7.62
C ALA A 153 -17.03 -1.29 8.25
N GLU A 154 -17.58 -0.19 7.73
CA GLU A 154 -18.84 0.38 8.23
C GLU A 154 -20.10 -0.36 7.76
N ARG A 155 -19.97 -1.36 6.86
CA ARG A 155 -21.13 -2.13 6.39
C ARG A 155 -21.72 -2.94 7.54
N PRO A 156 -23.06 -2.94 7.73
CA PRO A 156 -23.70 -3.63 8.86
C PRO A 156 -23.37 -5.12 8.96
N ALA A 157 -23.11 -5.80 7.85
CA ALA A 157 -22.73 -7.21 7.81
C ALA A 157 -21.30 -7.49 8.29
N ASP A 158 -20.41 -6.49 8.25
CA ASP A 158 -18.98 -6.62 8.53
C ASP A 158 -18.58 -5.94 9.86
N ARG A 159 -19.53 -5.32 10.56
CA ARG A 159 -19.27 -4.69 11.84
C ARG A 159 -19.09 -5.76 12.91
N PRO A 160 -18.01 -5.75 13.71
CA PRO A 160 -17.91 -6.64 14.87
C PRO A 160 -19.11 -6.39 15.81
N ALA A 161 -19.75 -7.47 16.26
CA ALA A 161 -20.86 -7.39 17.19
C ALA A 161 -20.43 -6.62 18.46
N PRO A 162 -21.30 -5.78 19.05
CA PRO A 162 -20.98 -5.09 20.29
C PRO A 162 -20.62 -6.12 21.38
N GLY A 163 -19.37 -6.09 21.88
CA GLY A 163 -18.94 -6.94 23.00
C GLY A 163 -18.00 -8.11 22.67
N GLN A 164 -17.61 -8.33 21.41
CA GLN A 164 -16.61 -9.35 21.08
C GLN A 164 -15.18 -8.78 21.29
N PRO A 165 -14.33 -9.38 22.15
CA PRO A 165 -12.92 -8.98 22.25
C PRO A 165 -12.16 -9.34 20.94
N PRO A 166 -11.08 -8.62 20.60
CA PRO A 166 -10.25 -8.97 19.45
C PRO A 166 -9.65 -10.37 19.66
N GLY A 167 -9.84 -11.24 18.68
CA GLY A 167 -9.24 -12.59 18.63
C GLY A 167 -7.82 -12.58 18.09
#